data_AF-A0A0W0ZMF3-F1
#
_entry.id   AF-A0A0W0ZMF3-F1
#
_cell.length_a   1.000
_cell.length_b   1.000
_cell.length_c   1.000
_cell.angle_alpha   90.00
_cell.angle_beta   90.00
_cell.angle_gamma   90.00
#
_symmetry.space_group_name_H-M   'P 1'
#
loop_
_entity.id
_entity.type
_entity.pdbx_description
1 polymer ?
#
loop_
_entity_poly.entity_id
_entity_poly.type
_entity_poly.pdbx_seq_one_letter_code
_entity_poly.pdbx_strand_id
1 'polypeptide(L)'
;MQSEEILNEKKPVLSDEELHEQANQHICEFKQLIFQRLPSVISQIIEREVWKKRESPYQNFGEYALDKSADGLGITNNEMLWLLRSAMDVNTQHVAHWGDVLSMVDNSVRVYAKENKISIKDLNNDLREQDNTHPNNLYQENNITYLPSRSRSVDGQLLKLKKKDPIAYENVVQGKINISDTLVKAPRRQQQPIETIKNKFFNLSKSDREAFLEWLEQEKENLQD
;
A
#
# COMPACT_ATOMS: atom_id res chain seq x y z
N MET A 1 35.91 0.80 39.11
CA MET A 1 35.79 2.21 38.68
C MET A 1 36.97 2.51 37.79
N GLN A 2 36.70 3.10 36.62
CA GLN A 2 37.63 3.59 35.58
C GLN A 2 38.34 2.47 34.81
N SER A 3 38.34 2.39 33.47
CA SER A 3 38.12 3.42 32.46
C SER A 3 37.61 2.78 31.15
N GLU A 4 36.36 3.05 30.76
CA GLU A 4 35.93 2.93 29.37
C GLU A 4 36.05 4.34 28.77
N GLU A 5 37.24 4.69 28.30
CA GLU A 5 37.40 5.78 27.33
C GLU A 5 36.82 5.29 26.01
N ILE A 6 35.50 5.44 25.87
CA ILE A 6 34.83 5.31 24.58
C ILE A 6 35.34 6.47 23.73
N LEU A 7 36.22 6.13 22.79
CA LEU A 7 36.66 6.93 21.66
C LEU A 7 35.46 7.65 21.04
N ASN A 8 35.26 8.89 21.47
CA ASN A 8 34.39 9.83 20.80
C ASN A 8 35.20 10.33 19.58
N GLU A 9 35.32 9.47 18.56
CA GLU A 9 35.82 9.87 17.25
C GLU A 9 34.95 11.03 16.78
N LYS A 10 35.47 12.24 16.91
CA LYS A 10 34.90 13.43 16.28
C LYS A 10 34.82 13.10 14.80
N LYS A 11 33.61 12.81 14.30
CA LYS A 11 33.36 12.71 12.86
C LYS A 11 33.99 13.95 12.22
N PRO A 12 34.89 13.78 11.23
CA PRO A 12 35.49 14.92 10.56
C PRO A 12 34.35 15.80 10.03
N VAL A 13 34.39 17.08 10.37
CA VAL A 13 33.45 18.06 9.83
C VAL A 13 33.85 18.23 8.37
N LEU A 14 33.15 17.53 7.49
CA LEU A 14 33.35 17.62 6.05
C LEU A 14 33.02 19.04 5.60
N SER A 15 33.79 19.53 4.63
CA SER A 15 33.46 20.76 3.92
C SER A 15 32.20 20.59 3.09
N ASP A 16 31.56 21.71 2.72
CA ASP A 16 30.34 21.71 1.90
C ASP A 16 30.56 20.99 0.56
N GLU A 17 31.75 21.12 -0.04
CA GLU A 17 32.12 20.45 -1.30
C GLU A 17 32.26 18.93 -1.11
N GLU A 18 32.91 18.48 -0.02
CA GLU A 18 33.04 17.05 0.30
C GLU A 18 31.69 16.40 0.63
N LEU A 19 30.79 17.13 1.29
CA LEU A 19 29.41 16.70 1.53
C LEU A 19 28.66 16.55 0.20
N HIS A 20 28.85 17.48 -0.73
CA HIS A 20 28.24 17.42 -2.06
C HIS A 20 28.76 16.22 -2.86
N GLU A 21 30.08 16.00 -2.89
CA GLU A 21 30.69 14.86 -3.57
C GLU A 21 30.23 13.53 -2.99
N GLN A 22 30.20 13.38 -1.66
CA GLN A 22 29.68 12.18 -1.01
C GLN A 22 28.21 11.93 -1.33
N ALA A 23 27.37 12.97 -1.30
CA ALA A 23 25.98 12.85 -1.68
C ALA A 23 25.82 12.36 -3.12
N ASN A 24 26.56 12.96 -4.06
CA ASN A 24 26.56 12.54 -5.46
C ASN A 24 27.03 11.09 -5.64
N GLN A 25 28.07 10.67 -4.90
CA GLN A 25 28.56 9.31 -4.94
C GLN A 25 27.47 8.33 -4.49
N HIS A 26 26.85 8.57 -3.33
CA HIS A 26 25.79 7.70 -2.82
C HIS A 26 24.57 7.66 -3.74
N ILE A 27 24.17 8.80 -4.32
CA ILE A 27 23.09 8.85 -5.31
C ILE A 27 23.43 8.00 -6.54
N CYS A 28 24.65 8.10 -7.05
CA CYS A 28 25.10 7.33 -8.21
C CYS A 28 25.13 5.82 -7.92
N GLU A 29 25.71 5.42 -6.78
CA GLU A 29 25.78 4.02 -6.34
C GLU A 29 24.38 3.45 -6.14
N PHE A 30 23.52 4.17 -5.41
CA PHE A 30 22.15 3.76 -5.15
C PHE A 30 21.36 3.59 -6.45
N LYS A 31 21.49 4.53 -7.39
CA LYS A 31 20.84 4.44 -8.70
C LYS A 31 21.24 3.17 -9.46
N GLN A 32 22.53 2.82 -9.46
CA GLN A 32 23.00 1.59 -10.11
C GLN A 32 22.48 0.34 -9.40
N LEU A 33 22.51 0.31 -8.07
CA LEU A 33 22.07 -0.84 -7.30
C LEU A 33 20.57 -1.09 -7.45
N ILE A 34 19.74 -0.06 -7.24
CA ILE A 34 18.29 -0.21 -7.10
C ILE A 34 17.55 -0.23 -8.43
N PHE A 35 18.00 0.56 -9.42
CA PHE A 35 17.27 0.69 -10.68
C PHE A 35 17.91 -0.09 -11.83
N GLN A 36 19.08 -0.71 -11.64
CA GLN A 36 19.73 -1.52 -12.68
C GLN A 36 20.03 -2.94 -12.21
N ARG A 37 20.78 -3.11 -11.12
CA ARG A 37 21.21 -4.45 -10.68
C ARG A 37 20.11 -5.25 -10.00
N LEU A 38 19.45 -4.67 -8.99
CA LEU A 38 18.41 -5.34 -8.23
C LEU A 38 17.23 -5.81 -9.11
N PRO A 39 16.70 -5.00 -10.05
CA PRO A 39 15.64 -5.46 -10.96
C PRO A 39 16.07 -6.66 -11.80
N SER A 40 17.31 -6.64 -12.32
CA SER A 40 17.85 -7.76 -13.09
C SER A 40 17.95 -9.06 -12.28
N VAL A 41 18.37 -8.96 -11.02
CA VAL A 41 18.45 -10.12 -10.12
C VAL A 41 17.06 -10.63 -9.75
N ILE A 42 16.13 -9.74 -9.43
CA ILE A 42 14.74 -10.10 -9.11
C ILE A 42 14.05 -10.77 -10.32
N SER A 43 14.23 -10.23 -11.53
CA SER A 43 13.73 -10.88 -12.75
C SER A 43 14.28 -12.30 -12.90
N GLN A 44 15.58 -12.50 -12.68
CA GLN A 44 16.16 -13.85 -12.74
C GLN A 44 15.62 -14.78 -11.65
N ILE A 45 15.37 -14.29 -10.44
CA ILE A 45 14.75 -15.05 -9.36
C ILE A 45 13.35 -15.51 -9.78
N ILE A 46 12.58 -14.61 -10.38
CA ILE A 46 11.22 -14.84 -10.87
C ILE A 46 11.19 -15.82 -12.03
N GLU A 47 11.95 -15.56 -13.09
CA GLU A 47 12.01 -16.40 -14.28
C GLU A 47 12.47 -17.83 -13.97
N ARG A 48 13.38 -17.98 -12.99
CA ARG A 48 13.89 -19.29 -12.56
C ARG A 48 13.04 -19.93 -11.47
N GLU A 49 12.01 -19.25 -10.98
CA GLU A 49 11.17 -19.67 -9.85
C GLU A 49 12.00 -20.19 -8.67
N VAL A 50 13.02 -19.42 -8.25
CA VAL A 50 14.04 -19.88 -7.28
C VAL A 50 13.40 -20.37 -5.97
N TRP A 51 12.30 -19.75 -5.53
CA TRP A 51 11.60 -20.12 -4.30
C TRP A 51 11.01 -21.54 -4.31
N LYS A 52 10.72 -22.10 -5.49
CA LYS A 52 10.24 -23.50 -5.60
C LYS A 52 11.37 -24.52 -5.52
N LYS A 53 12.63 -24.07 -5.64
CA LYS A 53 13.83 -24.91 -5.74
C LYS A 53 14.70 -24.88 -4.48
N ARG A 54 14.24 -24.20 -3.43
CA ARG A 54 14.91 -24.18 -2.12
C ARG A 54 14.75 -25.53 -1.42
N GLU A 55 15.52 -25.75 -0.36
CA GLU A 55 15.43 -26.97 0.45
C GLU A 55 14.03 -27.16 1.03
N SER A 56 13.39 -26.06 1.44
CA SER A 56 11.98 -26.00 1.79
C SER A 56 11.24 -25.12 0.77
N PRO A 57 10.55 -25.70 -0.23
CA PRO A 57 9.89 -24.92 -1.27
C PRO A 57 8.77 -24.03 -0.73
N TYR A 58 8.76 -22.77 -1.15
CA TYR A 58 7.68 -21.83 -0.85
C TYR A 58 6.52 -21.98 -1.84
N GLN A 59 5.29 -21.69 -1.41
CA GLN A 59 4.09 -21.82 -2.23
C GLN A 59 4.04 -20.77 -3.35
N ASN A 60 4.50 -19.55 -3.05
CA ASN A 60 4.49 -18.44 -3.98
C ASN A 60 5.64 -17.45 -3.69
N PHE A 61 5.86 -16.52 -4.61
CA PHE A 61 6.91 -15.51 -4.48
C PHE A 61 6.71 -14.59 -3.27
N GLY A 62 5.46 -14.30 -2.89
CA GLY A 62 5.15 -13.47 -1.73
C GLY A 62 5.61 -14.08 -0.42
N GLU A 63 5.43 -15.39 -0.25
CA GLU A 63 5.90 -16.12 0.94
C GLU A 63 7.43 -16.08 1.04
N TYR A 64 8.10 -16.36 -0.08
CA TYR A 64 9.56 -16.26 -0.19
C TYR A 64 10.09 -14.85 0.09
N ALA A 65 9.40 -13.82 -0.40
CA ALA A 65 9.81 -12.44 -0.23
C ALA A 65 9.74 -12.00 1.24
N LEU A 66 8.69 -12.40 1.96
CA LEU A 66 8.47 -11.99 3.35
C LEU A 66 9.14 -12.89 4.39
N ASP A 67 9.64 -14.06 3.99
CA ASP A 67 10.30 -14.97 4.92
C ASP A 67 11.59 -14.34 5.48
N LYS A 68 11.74 -14.42 6.80
CA LYS A 68 12.82 -13.79 7.57
C LYS A 68 14.06 -14.67 7.67
N SER A 69 13.95 -15.94 7.28
CA SER A 69 15.08 -16.86 7.31
C SER A 69 16.14 -16.47 6.27
N ALA A 70 17.34 -17.04 6.39
CA ALA A 70 18.38 -16.91 5.37
C ALA A 70 17.99 -17.53 4.01
N ASP A 71 16.89 -18.29 3.99
CA ASP A 71 16.38 -18.95 2.81
C ASP A 71 15.48 -18.01 1.96
N GLY A 72 14.82 -17.03 2.59
CA GLY A 72 13.97 -16.01 1.96
C GLY A 72 14.67 -14.69 1.63
N LEU A 73 13.91 -13.69 1.16
CA LEU A 73 14.45 -12.34 0.87
C LEU A 73 14.49 -11.41 2.09
N GLY A 74 13.83 -11.75 3.20
CA GLY A 74 13.90 -10.96 4.43
C GLY A 74 13.23 -9.58 4.33
N ILE A 75 12.19 -9.41 3.50
CA ILE A 75 11.45 -8.14 3.42
C ILE A 75 10.56 -8.01 4.66
N THR A 76 11.03 -7.27 5.66
CA THR A 76 10.41 -7.26 7.00
C THR A 76 9.74 -5.96 7.39
N ASN A 77 9.97 -4.86 6.67
CA ASN A 77 9.42 -3.55 6.97
C ASN A 77 8.95 -2.84 5.69
N ASN A 78 8.30 -1.68 5.87
CA ASN A 78 7.73 -0.92 4.76
C ASN A 78 8.80 -0.37 3.79
N GLU A 79 10.01 -0.04 4.26
CA GLU A 79 11.09 0.50 3.43
C GLU A 79 11.63 -0.57 2.46
N MET A 80 11.89 -1.77 2.98
CA MET A 80 12.28 -2.92 2.16
C MET A 80 11.18 -3.31 1.19
N LEU A 81 9.91 -3.22 1.61
CA LEU A 81 8.78 -3.50 0.73
C LEU A 81 8.67 -2.46 -0.40
N TRP A 82 8.92 -1.18 -0.11
CA TRP A 82 9.01 -0.13 -1.10
C TRP A 82 10.19 -0.34 -2.06
N LEU A 83 11.33 -0.82 -1.55
CA LEU A 83 12.50 -1.15 -2.35
C LEU A 83 12.18 -2.28 -3.35
N LEU A 84 11.58 -3.36 -2.85
CA LEU A 84 11.16 -4.49 -3.68
C LEU A 84 10.16 -4.03 -4.74
N ARG A 85 9.15 -3.24 -4.36
CA ARG A 85 8.20 -2.65 -5.30
C ARG A 85 8.90 -1.90 -6.42
N SER A 86 9.84 -1.02 -6.05
CA SER A 86 10.58 -0.18 -7.00
C SER A 86 11.43 -1.02 -7.95
N ALA A 87 12.00 -2.12 -7.46
CA ALA A 87 12.76 -3.04 -8.30
C ALA A 87 11.88 -3.87 -9.27
N MET A 88 10.65 -4.20 -8.85
CA MET A 88 9.70 -4.97 -9.65
C MET A 88 8.91 -4.14 -10.66
N ASP A 89 8.89 -2.81 -10.52
CA ASP A 89 8.13 -1.88 -11.37
C ASP A 89 8.77 -1.67 -12.76
N VAL A 90 9.89 -2.35 -13.06
CA VAL A 90 10.53 -2.27 -14.38
C VAL A 90 9.63 -2.94 -15.43
N ASN A 91 9.03 -2.11 -16.29
CA ASN A 91 8.19 -2.51 -17.43
C ASN A 91 6.95 -3.34 -17.07
N THR A 92 6.45 -3.28 -15.83
CA THR A 92 5.26 -4.02 -15.36
C THR A 92 5.35 -5.56 -15.51
N GLN A 93 6.55 -6.11 -15.72
CA GLN A 93 6.73 -7.54 -16.07
C GLN A 93 6.37 -8.51 -14.92
N HIS A 94 6.36 -8.03 -13.67
CA HIS A 94 6.22 -8.88 -12.48
C HIS A 94 4.97 -8.58 -11.63
N VAL A 95 3.93 -7.99 -12.23
CA VAL A 95 2.70 -7.58 -11.50
C VAL A 95 2.01 -8.77 -10.83
N ALA A 96 2.02 -9.97 -11.44
CA ALA A 96 1.46 -11.18 -10.81
C ALA A 96 2.16 -11.53 -9.49
N HIS A 97 3.49 -11.58 -9.52
CA HIS A 97 4.34 -11.87 -8.35
C HIS A 97 4.22 -10.77 -7.30
N TRP A 98 4.08 -9.51 -7.72
CA TRP A 98 3.76 -8.42 -6.81
C TRP A 98 2.40 -8.64 -6.12
N GLY A 99 1.39 -9.12 -6.86
CA GLY A 99 0.09 -9.47 -6.26
C GLY A 99 0.17 -10.60 -5.24
N ASP A 100 1.12 -11.53 -5.35
CA ASP A 100 1.40 -12.54 -4.32
C ASP A 100 2.02 -11.88 -3.07
N VAL A 101 3.01 -11.00 -3.25
CA VAL A 101 3.60 -10.21 -2.16
C VAL A 101 2.52 -9.42 -1.42
N LEU A 102 1.68 -8.68 -2.15
CA LEU A 102 0.59 -7.89 -1.55
C LEU A 102 -0.41 -8.74 -0.77
N SER A 103 -0.67 -9.97 -1.23
CA SER A 103 -1.57 -10.91 -0.55
C SER A 103 -0.97 -11.36 0.79
N MET A 104 0.34 -11.66 0.79
CA MET A 104 1.06 -12.03 2.01
C MET A 104 1.21 -10.84 2.96
N VAL A 105 1.42 -9.63 2.44
CA VAL A 105 1.45 -8.40 3.23
C VAL A 105 0.11 -8.14 3.91
N ASP A 106 -1.03 -8.18 3.19
CA ASP A 106 -2.35 -7.97 3.79
C ASP A 106 -2.61 -8.96 4.95
N ASN A 107 -2.17 -10.21 4.81
CA ASN A 107 -2.27 -11.21 5.86
C ASN A 107 -1.38 -10.87 7.06
N SER A 108 -0.08 -10.62 6.83
CA SER A 108 0.90 -10.31 7.88
C SER A 108 0.51 -9.07 8.68
N VAL A 109 0.06 -8.02 8.00
CA VAL A 109 -0.37 -6.77 8.64
C VAL A 109 -1.62 -6.96 9.50
N ARG A 110 -2.58 -7.78 9.06
CA ARG A 110 -3.75 -8.13 9.88
C ARG A 110 -3.38 -8.94 11.11
N VAL A 111 -2.44 -9.87 10.98
CA VAL A 111 -1.93 -10.66 12.12
C VAL A 111 -1.24 -9.73 13.12
N TYR A 112 -0.34 -8.87 12.65
CA TYR A 112 0.33 -7.87 13.47
C TYR A 112 -0.67 -6.98 14.24
N ALA A 113 -1.70 -6.45 13.55
CA ALA A 113 -2.72 -5.62 14.18
C ALA A 113 -3.47 -6.37 15.29
N LYS A 114 -3.82 -7.65 15.04
CA LYS A 114 -4.50 -8.50 16.01
C LYS A 114 -3.63 -8.79 17.24
N GLU A 115 -2.36 -9.13 17.03
CA GLU A 115 -1.41 -9.46 18.09
C GLU A 115 -1.12 -8.24 18.99
N ASN A 116 -0.97 -7.06 18.39
CA ASN A 116 -0.66 -5.82 19.10
C ASN A 116 -1.91 -5.04 19.56
N LYS A 117 -3.11 -5.59 19.33
CA LYS A 117 -4.40 -4.95 19.66
C LYS A 117 -4.56 -3.56 19.04
N ILE A 118 -4.00 -3.36 17.85
CA ILE A 118 -4.11 -2.13 17.06
C ILE A 118 -5.33 -2.25 16.15
N SER A 119 -6.11 -1.18 16.01
CA SER A 119 -7.19 -1.15 15.02
C SER A 119 -6.59 -1.12 13.62
N ILE A 120 -7.08 -1.99 12.72
CA ILE A 120 -6.64 -2.03 11.31
C ILE A 120 -6.82 -0.67 10.62
N LYS A 121 -7.73 0.19 11.12
CA LYS A 121 -7.95 1.53 10.57
C LYS A 121 -6.79 2.49 10.82
N ASP A 122 -5.97 2.21 11.82
CA ASP A 122 -4.89 3.08 12.29
C ASP A 122 -3.56 2.76 11.59
N LEU A 123 -3.55 1.75 10.72
CA LEU A 123 -2.38 1.35 9.95
C LEU A 123 -2.23 2.15 8.64
N ASN A 124 -0.97 2.26 8.19
CA ASN A 124 -0.58 3.04 7.02
C ASN A 124 -1.18 2.45 5.74
N ASN A 125 -1.68 3.33 4.88
CA ASN A 125 -2.34 2.92 3.64
C ASN A 125 -1.53 3.27 2.40
N ASP A 126 -0.44 4.00 2.58
CA ASP A 126 0.53 4.32 1.55
C ASP A 126 1.90 3.76 1.99
N LEU A 127 2.61 3.12 1.07
CA LEU A 127 4.00 2.71 1.31
C LEU A 127 4.94 3.92 1.43
N ARG A 128 4.54 5.07 0.85
CA ARG A 128 5.36 6.28 0.77
C ARG A 128 5.14 7.23 1.94
N GLU A 129 4.04 7.09 2.68
CA GLU A 129 3.78 7.88 3.86
C GLU A 129 4.45 7.22 5.06
N GLN A 130 5.57 7.81 5.50
CA GLN A 130 6.13 7.52 6.81
C GLN A 130 5.34 8.32 7.85
N ASP A 131 4.68 7.62 8.76
CA ASP A 131 3.95 8.24 9.85
C ASP A 131 4.98 8.83 10.82
N ASN A 132 5.26 10.14 10.68
CA ASN A 132 6.14 10.89 11.59
C ASN A 132 5.55 11.04 13.00
N THR A 133 4.37 10.46 13.24
CA THR A 133 3.62 10.56 14.48
C THR A 133 4.39 9.98 15.67
N HIS A 134 5.31 9.03 15.44
CA HIS A 134 6.14 8.40 16.50
C HIS A 134 7.64 8.47 16.12
N PRO A 135 8.33 9.59 16.41
CA PRO A 135 9.71 9.83 15.96
C PRO A 135 10.77 8.86 16.54
N ASN A 136 10.41 7.96 17.46
CA ASN A 136 11.37 7.06 18.12
C ASN A 136 11.34 5.59 17.66
N ASN A 137 10.39 5.15 16.81
CA ASN A 137 10.24 3.71 16.47
C ASN A 137 10.47 3.34 14.99
N LEU A 138 10.57 4.33 14.08
CA LEU A 138 10.60 4.08 12.63
C LEU A 138 11.80 3.23 12.16
N TYR A 139 12.91 3.23 12.89
CA TYR A 139 14.10 2.42 12.57
C TYR A 139 14.19 1.10 13.34
N GLN A 140 13.28 0.83 14.28
CA GLN A 140 13.34 -0.34 15.17
C GLN A 140 12.24 -1.38 14.93
N GLU A 141 11.15 -1.00 14.29
CA GLU A 141 10.05 -1.93 14.03
C GLU A 141 10.30 -2.71 12.73
N ASN A 142 10.89 -3.89 12.87
CA ASN A 142 11.04 -4.91 11.80
C ASN A 142 9.70 -5.56 11.43
N ASN A 143 8.66 -4.75 11.25
CA ASN A 143 7.31 -5.17 10.93
C ASN A 143 6.71 -4.32 9.81
N ILE A 144 5.97 -4.98 8.92
CA ILE A 144 5.22 -4.33 7.87
C ILE A 144 3.92 -3.79 8.47
N THR A 145 3.61 -2.53 8.20
CA THR A 145 2.37 -1.86 8.65
C THR A 145 1.55 -1.31 7.48
N TYR A 146 2.06 -1.46 6.26
CA TYR A 146 1.37 -1.07 5.05
C TYR A 146 0.15 -1.97 4.74
N LEU A 147 -1.02 -1.36 4.58
CA LEU A 147 -2.29 -2.01 4.34
C LEU A 147 -2.76 -1.85 2.88
N PRO A 148 -2.39 -2.77 1.97
CA PRO A 148 -2.68 -2.60 0.55
C PRO A 148 -4.17 -2.64 0.24
N SER A 149 -5.00 -3.38 0.96
CA SER A 149 -6.41 -3.64 0.61
C SER A 149 -7.37 -2.43 0.64
N ARG A 150 -6.91 -1.19 0.90
CA ARG A 150 -7.76 0.01 0.82
C ARG A 150 -8.09 0.39 -0.63
N SER A 151 -9.29 0.92 -0.86
CA SER A 151 -9.91 1.07 -2.20
C SER A 151 -9.24 2.06 -3.16
N ARG A 152 -8.33 2.90 -2.68
CA ARG A 152 -7.82 4.02 -3.48
C ARG A 152 -6.41 3.80 -4.04
N SER A 153 -5.62 2.87 -3.49
CA SER A 153 -4.29 2.57 -4.02
C SER A 153 -4.36 1.59 -5.19
N VAL A 154 -3.41 1.67 -6.11
CA VAL A 154 -3.25 0.72 -7.23
C VAL A 154 -3.07 -0.71 -6.69
N ASP A 155 -2.24 -0.86 -5.67
CA ASP A 155 -1.96 -2.13 -5.00
C ASP A 155 -3.25 -2.74 -4.39
N GLY A 156 -4.09 -1.91 -3.79
CA GLY A 156 -5.38 -2.34 -3.23
C GLY A 156 -6.42 -2.68 -4.26
N GLN A 157 -6.42 -1.96 -5.38
CA GLN A 157 -7.27 -2.29 -6.51
C GLN A 157 -6.85 -3.62 -7.14
N LEU A 158 -5.54 -3.90 -7.26
CA LEU A 158 -5.03 -5.18 -7.76
C LEU A 158 -5.47 -6.35 -6.87
N LEU A 159 -5.32 -6.21 -5.55
CA LEU A 159 -5.78 -7.24 -4.60
C LEU A 159 -7.29 -7.49 -4.68
N LYS A 160 -8.10 -6.44 -4.83
CA LYS A 160 -9.54 -6.57 -4.97
C LYS A 160 -9.92 -7.23 -6.29
N LEU A 161 -9.23 -6.87 -7.36
CA LEU A 161 -9.44 -7.45 -8.68
C LEU A 161 -9.13 -8.94 -8.66
N LYS A 162 -7.99 -9.36 -8.09
CA LYS A 162 -7.62 -10.78 -7.91
C LYS A 162 -8.72 -11.60 -7.23
N LYS A 163 -9.38 -11.03 -6.21
CA LYS A 163 -10.47 -11.69 -5.47
C LYS A 163 -11.80 -11.71 -6.23
N LYS A 164 -12.12 -10.63 -6.96
CA LYS A 164 -13.43 -10.43 -7.60
C LYS A 164 -13.50 -11.08 -8.98
N ASP A 165 -12.44 -10.92 -9.76
CA ASP A 165 -12.34 -11.37 -11.14
C ASP A 165 -10.88 -11.76 -11.46
N PRO A 166 -10.52 -13.04 -11.21
CA PRO A 166 -9.18 -13.55 -11.48
C PRO A 166 -8.77 -13.43 -12.95
N ILE A 167 -9.73 -13.48 -13.88
CA ILE A 167 -9.47 -13.41 -15.32
C ILE A 167 -9.11 -11.97 -15.70
N ALA A 168 -9.86 -10.99 -15.19
CA ALA A 168 -9.53 -9.57 -15.39
C ALA A 168 -8.21 -9.21 -14.71
N TYR A 169 -7.91 -9.79 -13.54
CA TYR A 169 -6.60 -9.64 -12.89
C TYR A 169 -5.47 -10.12 -13.81
N GLU A 170 -5.59 -11.33 -14.37
CA GLU A 170 -4.58 -11.88 -15.27
C GLU A 170 -4.40 -11.01 -16.52
N ASN A 171 -5.49 -10.46 -17.08
CA ASN A 171 -5.41 -9.54 -18.21
C ASN A 171 -4.74 -8.21 -17.86
N VAL A 172 -4.93 -7.68 -16.64
CA VAL A 172 -4.21 -6.49 -16.16
C VAL A 172 -2.73 -6.79 -15.98
N VAL A 173 -2.39 -7.94 -15.39
CA VAL A 173 -1.00 -8.40 -15.22
C VAL A 173 -0.29 -8.53 -16.57
N GLN A 174 -0.96 -9.08 -17.57
CA GLN A 174 -0.42 -9.25 -18.92
C GLN A 174 -0.37 -7.96 -19.74
N GLY A 175 -0.75 -6.81 -19.15
CA GLY A 175 -0.76 -5.51 -19.83
C GLY A 175 -1.82 -5.38 -20.93
N LYS A 176 -2.80 -6.28 -20.98
CA LYS A 176 -3.85 -6.30 -22.01
C LYS A 176 -4.92 -5.26 -21.76
N ILE A 177 -5.16 -4.90 -20.50
CA ILE A 177 -6.16 -3.92 -20.07
C ILE A 177 -5.63 -3.12 -18.87
N ASN A 178 -6.04 -1.85 -18.74
CA ASN A 178 -5.68 -1.08 -17.54
C ASN A 178 -6.58 -1.44 -16.36
N ILE A 179 -6.04 -1.28 -15.15
CA ILE A 179 -6.81 -1.48 -13.91
C ILE A 179 -7.99 -0.50 -13.78
N SER A 180 -7.89 0.67 -14.40
CA SER A 180 -8.99 1.64 -14.50
C SER A 180 -10.19 1.11 -15.27
N ASP A 181 -9.94 0.22 -16.23
CA ASP A 181 -10.94 -0.24 -17.20
C ASP A 181 -11.70 -1.46 -16.66
N THR A 182 -11.08 -2.20 -15.73
CA THR A 182 -11.72 -3.32 -15.01
C THR A 182 -12.62 -2.84 -13.86
N LEU A 183 -12.31 -1.66 -13.32
CA LEU A 183 -13.16 -0.96 -12.37
C LEU A 183 -14.30 -0.29 -13.15
N VAL A 184 -15.28 -1.10 -13.57
CA VAL A 184 -16.60 -0.56 -13.95
C VAL A 184 -16.99 0.36 -12.81
N LYS A 185 -16.93 1.68 -13.03
CA LYS A 185 -17.53 2.66 -12.12
C LYS A 185 -18.96 2.19 -12.03
N ALA A 186 -19.33 1.60 -10.89
CA ALA A 186 -20.71 1.22 -10.65
C ALA A 186 -21.52 2.44 -11.08
N PRO A 187 -22.43 2.31 -12.08
CA PRO A 187 -23.15 3.46 -12.58
C PRO A 187 -23.67 4.15 -11.34
N ARG A 188 -23.24 5.40 -11.09
CA ARG A 188 -23.73 6.17 -9.95
C ARG A 188 -25.22 5.99 -10.05
N ARG A 189 -25.86 5.28 -9.10
CA ARG A 189 -27.31 5.11 -9.13
C ARG A 189 -27.81 6.53 -9.29
N GLN A 190 -28.38 6.83 -10.46
CA GLN A 190 -29.06 8.08 -10.65
C GLN A 190 -30.22 7.95 -9.67
N GLN A 191 -30.01 8.46 -8.46
CA GLN A 191 -31.06 8.50 -7.48
C GLN A 191 -32.17 9.26 -8.17
N GLN A 192 -33.30 8.60 -8.33
CA GLN A 192 -34.52 9.29 -8.73
C GLN A 192 -34.66 10.49 -7.79
N PRO A 193 -35.05 11.69 -8.26
CA PRO A 193 -35.09 12.90 -7.42
C PRO A 193 -35.79 12.67 -6.07
N ILE A 194 -36.81 11.81 -6.05
CA ILE A 194 -37.54 11.34 -4.87
C ILE A 194 -36.67 10.60 -3.83
N GLU A 195 -35.70 9.79 -4.25
CA GLU A 195 -34.80 9.07 -3.33
C GLU A 195 -33.77 10.02 -2.69
N THR A 196 -33.29 11.02 -3.44
CA THR A 196 -32.40 12.07 -2.92
C THR A 196 -33.12 12.94 -1.89
N ILE A 197 -34.39 13.26 -2.15
CA ILE A 197 -35.30 13.93 -1.22
C ILE A 197 -35.43 13.08 0.05
N LYS A 198 -35.83 11.80 -0.04
CA LYS A 198 -35.97 10.90 1.12
C LYS A 198 -34.72 10.79 1.99
N ASN A 199 -33.53 10.73 1.39
CA ASN A 199 -32.27 10.68 2.15
C ASN A 199 -31.98 11.99 2.88
N LYS A 200 -32.36 13.15 2.32
CA LYS A 200 -32.29 14.43 3.04
C LYS A 200 -33.29 14.50 4.20
N PHE A 201 -34.49 13.92 4.05
CA PHE A 201 -35.47 13.81 5.14
C PHE A 201 -35.04 12.88 6.26
N PHE A 202 -34.28 11.83 5.96
CA PHE A 202 -33.84 10.85 6.96
C PHE A 202 -32.96 11.47 8.06
N ASN A 203 -32.20 12.52 7.74
CA ASN A 203 -31.33 13.19 8.71
C ASN A 203 -31.99 14.35 9.46
N LEU A 204 -33.21 14.74 9.10
CA LEU A 204 -33.96 15.78 9.81
C LEU A 204 -34.55 15.23 11.11
N SER A 205 -34.61 16.09 12.13
CA SER A 205 -35.31 15.80 13.37
C SER A 205 -36.83 15.70 13.12
N LYS A 206 -37.58 15.14 14.07
CA LYS A 206 -39.04 14.97 13.91
C LYS A 206 -39.75 16.31 13.70
N SER A 207 -39.36 17.36 14.44
CA SER A 207 -39.96 18.70 14.32
C SER A 207 -39.65 19.33 12.96
N ASP A 208 -38.42 19.18 12.46
CA ASP A 208 -38.04 19.78 11.17
C ASP A 208 -38.75 19.09 10.00
N ARG A 209 -39.07 17.79 10.13
CA ARG A 209 -39.88 17.07 9.14
C ARG A 209 -41.31 17.56 9.13
N GLU A 210 -41.92 17.76 10.30
CA GLU A 210 -43.29 18.24 10.43
C GLU A 210 -43.44 19.66 9.88
N ALA A 211 -42.55 20.58 10.26
CA ALA A 211 -42.56 21.95 9.75
C ALA A 211 -42.37 22.05 8.23
N PHE A 212 -41.53 21.17 7.65
CA PHE A 212 -41.35 21.13 6.21
C PHE A 212 -42.56 20.55 5.46
N LEU A 213 -43.24 19.55 6.02
CA LEU A 213 -44.47 19.01 5.42
C LEU A 213 -45.59 20.04 5.45
N GLU A 214 -45.73 20.79 6.54
CA GLU A 214 -46.72 21.87 6.69
C GLU A 214 -46.45 23.01 5.69
N TRP A 215 -45.17 23.37 5.48
CA TRP A 215 -44.78 24.33 4.44
C TRP A 215 -45.10 23.84 3.02
N LEU A 216 -44.88 22.55 2.71
CA LEU A 216 -45.24 21.99 1.40
C LEU A 216 -46.75 21.99 1.16
N GLU A 217 -47.54 21.78 2.20
CA GLU A 217 -49.00 21.75 2.11
C GLU A 217 -49.55 23.15 1.84
N GLN A 218 -49.02 24.17 2.53
CA GLN A 218 -49.31 25.59 2.25
C GLN A 218 -48.91 25.99 0.81
N GLU A 219 -47.72 25.56 0.36
CA GLU A 219 -47.25 25.96 -0.98
C GLU A 219 -48.01 25.27 -2.11
N LYS A 220 -48.56 24.07 -1.84
CA LYS A 220 -49.46 23.38 -2.77
C LYS A 220 -50.80 24.09 -2.91
N GLU A 221 -51.32 24.65 -1.82
CA GLU A 221 -52.54 25.48 -1.86
C GLU A 221 -52.30 26.77 -2.65
N ASN A 222 -51.14 27.42 -2.47
CA ASN A 222 -50.75 28.63 -3.21
C ASN A 222 -50.54 28.42 -4.73
N LEU A 223 -50.32 27.17 -5.17
CA LEU A 223 -50.12 26.81 -6.58
C LEU A 223 -51.41 26.35 -7.29
N GLN A 224 -52.52 26.22 -6.56
CA GLN A 224 -53.83 25.82 -7.11
C GLN A 224 -54.82 26.98 -7.28
N ASP A 225 -54.40 28.20 -6.94
CA ASP A 225 -55.01 29.49 -7.34
C ASP A 225 -54.25 30.13 -8.52
#